data_AF-A0A1Q4WIV0-F1
#
_entry.id   AF-A0A1Q4WIV0-F1
#
_cell.length_a   1.000
_cell.length_b   1.000
_cell.length_c   1.000
_cell.angle_alpha   90.00
_cell.angle_beta   90.00
_cell.angle_gamma   90.00
#
_symmetry.space_group_name_H-M   'P 1'
#
loop_
_entity.id
_entity.type
_entity.pdbx_description
1 polymer ?
#
loop_
_entity_poly.entity_id
_entity_poly.type
_entity_poly.pdbx_seq_one_letter_code
_entity_poly.pdbx_strand_id
1 'polypeptide(L)'
;MSVPRSVFTALRRADETEIRERAAEEVIRLAAQTRSTTAAPAAAEQAREACATADTLLQRARGVPDLAGVFALLHEGYAALDRSTAPLPLCFFHPLHGTATRRIPWRPSEHGDRFQVGACASCIRALRTRRSPDTLTDQDQASGGPVPYFHLPPEHSVWAATGYGSLLTDASLTTHVQRALGPQP
;
A
#
# COMPACT_ATOMS: atom_id res chain seq x y z
N MET A 1 -12.99 0.31 -10.04
CA MET A 1 -13.33 0.48 -8.62
C MET A 1 -12.08 0.19 -7.83
N SER A 2 -11.72 1.01 -6.84
CA SER A 2 -10.68 0.71 -5.83
C SER A 2 -11.22 -0.21 -4.73
N VAL A 3 -10.36 -0.64 -3.80
CA VAL A 3 -10.82 -1.20 -2.51
C VAL A 3 -11.81 -0.21 -1.88
N PRO A 4 -13.00 -0.65 -1.42
CA PRO A 4 -14.02 0.24 -0.92
C PRO A 4 -13.56 1.05 0.31
N ARG A 5 -13.94 2.33 0.39
CA ARG A 5 -13.61 3.20 1.53
C ARG A 5 -14.11 2.66 2.89
N SER A 6 -15.22 1.93 2.89
CA SER A 6 -15.77 1.29 4.09
C SER A 6 -14.81 0.23 4.66
N VAL A 7 -14.13 -0.54 3.80
CA VAL A 7 -13.12 -1.52 4.20
C VAL A 7 -12.00 -0.82 4.99
N PHE A 8 -11.41 0.24 4.44
CA PHE A 8 -10.39 1.01 5.15
C PHE A 8 -10.88 1.65 6.45
N THR A 9 -12.12 2.09 6.49
CA THR A 9 -12.70 2.66 7.71
C THR A 9 -12.76 1.63 8.84
N ALA A 10 -13.10 0.38 8.52
CA ALA A 10 -13.09 -0.72 9.49
C ALA A 10 -11.66 -1.08 9.92
N LEU A 11 -10.73 -1.22 8.96
CA LEU A 11 -9.34 -1.63 9.21
C LEU A 11 -8.59 -0.71 10.18
N ARG A 12 -8.94 0.59 10.23
CA ARG A 12 -8.31 1.55 11.14
C ARG A 12 -8.51 1.25 12.64
N ARG A 13 -9.47 0.40 12.99
CA ARG A 13 -9.78 0.02 14.39
C ARG A 13 -9.59 -1.47 14.65
N ALA A 14 -9.25 -2.22 13.60
CA ALA A 14 -9.17 -3.66 13.61
C ALA A 14 -7.84 -4.13 14.22
N ASP A 15 -7.85 -5.31 14.83
CA ASP A 15 -6.61 -6.00 15.18
C ASP A 15 -6.00 -6.70 13.95
N GLU A 16 -4.81 -7.28 14.11
CA GLU A 16 -4.11 -7.93 12.99
C GLU A 16 -4.92 -9.10 12.38
N THR A 17 -5.64 -9.87 13.19
CA THR A 17 -6.43 -11.01 12.72
C THR A 17 -7.56 -10.54 11.83
N GLU A 18 -8.31 -9.53 12.29
CA GLU A 18 -9.39 -8.92 11.52
C GLU A 18 -8.88 -8.28 10.22
N ILE A 19 -7.69 -7.63 10.25
CA ILE A 19 -7.05 -7.08 9.05
C ILE A 19 -6.71 -8.21 8.06
N ARG A 20 -6.17 -9.33 8.54
CA ARG A 20 -5.82 -10.49 7.71
C ARG A 20 -7.03 -11.15 7.08
N GLU A 21 -8.10 -11.37 7.84
CA GLU A 21 -9.37 -11.91 7.32
C GLU A 21 -9.94 -11.01 6.23
N ARG A 22 -9.99 -9.69 6.48
CA ARG A 22 -10.46 -8.74 5.49
C ARG A 22 -9.60 -8.73 4.22
N ALA A 23 -8.29 -8.85 4.36
CA ALA A 23 -7.39 -8.93 3.22
C ALA A 23 -7.68 -10.18 2.37
N ALA A 24 -7.90 -11.34 3.00
CA ALA A 24 -8.27 -12.58 2.31
C ALA A 24 -9.58 -12.43 1.51
N GLU A 25 -10.61 -11.82 2.11
CA GLU A 25 -11.88 -11.55 1.42
C GLU A 25 -11.70 -10.65 0.19
N GLU A 26 -10.89 -9.60 0.29
CA GLU A 26 -10.64 -8.69 -0.83
C GLU A 26 -9.81 -9.34 -1.95
N VAL A 27 -8.87 -10.23 -1.61
CA VAL A 27 -8.15 -11.06 -2.60
C VAL A 27 -9.12 -11.92 -3.38
N ILE A 28 -10.03 -12.63 -2.69
CA ILE A 28 -11.06 -13.45 -3.35
C ILE A 28 -11.95 -12.58 -4.26
N ARG A 29 -12.35 -11.40 -3.80
CA ARG A 29 -13.19 -10.48 -4.56
C ARG A 29 -12.50 -9.98 -5.83
N LEU A 30 -11.25 -9.53 -5.74
CA LEU A 30 -10.49 -9.09 -6.91
C LEU A 30 -10.28 -10.26 -7.88
N ALA A 31 -9.94 -11.45 -7.38
CA ALA A 31 -9.80 -12.65 -8.21
C ALA A 31 -11.10 -13.00 -8.96
N ALA A 32 -12.26 -12.84 -8.32
CA ALA A 32 -13.54 -13.04 -8.99
C ALA A 32 -13.78 -11.98 -10.09
N GLN A 33 -13.45 -10.72 -9.81
CA GLN A 33 -13.62 -9.64 -10.77
C GLN A 33 -12.67 -9.75 -11.97
N THR A 34 -11.42 -10.19 -11.77
CA THR A 34 -10.47 -10.38 -12.88
C THR A 34 -10.86 -11.52 -13.81
N ARG A 35 -11.61 -12.53 -13.33
CA ARG A 35 -12.16 -13.61 -14.18
C ARG A 35 -13.33 -13.18 -15.06
N SER A 36 -14.13 -12.22 -14.59
CA SER A 36 -15.35 -11.76 -15.27
C SER A 36 -15.21 -10.40 -15.95
N THR A 37 -14.04 -9.77 -15.87
CA THR A 37 -13.79 -8.45 -16.44
C THR A 37 -13.85 -8.46 -17.96
N THR A 38 -14.37 -7.38 -18.54
CA THR A 38 -14.32 -7.08 -19.97
C THR A 38 -13.30 -5.98 -20.30
N ALA A 39 -12.38 -5.69 -19.36
CA ALA A 39 -11.29 -4.75 -19.56
C ALA A 39 -10.35 -5.20 -20.69
N ALA A 40 -9.50 -4.29 -21.17
CA ALA A 40 -8.48 -4.62 -22.16
C ALA A 40 -7.56 -5.76 -21.63
N PRO A 41 -7.07 -6.66 -22.49
CA PRO A 41 -6.27 -7.81 -22.06
C PRO A 41 -5.07 -7.44 -21.16
N ALA A 42 -4.35 -6.36 -21.50
CA ALA A 42 -3.22 -5.88 -20.69
C ALA A 42 -3.64 -5.42 -19.28
N ALA A 43 -4.75 -4.70 -19.17
CA ALA A 43 -5.30 -4.27 -17.88
C ALA A 43 -5.78 -5.45 -17.03
N ALA A 44 -6.40 -6.45 -17.68
CA ALA A 44 -6.80 -7.68 -17.02
C ALA A 44 -5.59 -8.50 -16.53
N GLU A 45 -4.49 -8.52 -17.31
CA GLU A 45 -3.23 -9.16 -16.90
C GLU A 45 -2.62 -8.46 -15.68
N GLN A 46 -2.46 -7.14 -15.73
CA GLN A 46 -1.94 -6.34 -14.62
C GLN A 46 -2.73 -6.57 -13.33
N ALA A 47 -4.07 -6.61 -13.43
CA ALA A 47 -4.91 -6.90 -12.28
C ALA A 47 -4.76 -8.33 -11.75
N ARG A 48 -4.55 -9.32 -12.63
CA ARG A 48 -4.29 -10.71 -12.25
C ARG A 48 -2.93 -10.87 -11.56
N GLU A 49 -1.89 -10.24 -12.08
CA GLU A 49 -0.55 -10.23 -11.48
C GLU A 49 -0.55 -9.59 -10.09
N ALA A 50 -1.21 -8.43 -9.95
CA ALA A 50 -1.37 -7.74 -8.67
C ALA A 50 -2.12 -8.63 -7.66
N CYS A 51 -3.20 -9.28 -8.10
CA CYS A 51 -3.99 -10.19 -7.26
C CYS A 51 -3.18 -11.42 -6.82
N ALA A 52 -2.43 -12.05 -7.72
CA ALA A 52 -1.60 -13.21 -7.41
C ALA A 52 -0.44 -12.87 -6.46
N THR A 53 0.15 -11.68 -6.66
CA THR A 53 1.19 -11.16 -5.77
C THR A 53 0.62 -10.81 -4.40
N ALA A 54 -0.57 -10.23 -4.34
CA ALA A 54 -1.29 -9.94 -3.08
C ALA A 54 -1.61 -11.22 -2.29
N ASP A 55 -2.06 -12.28 -2.96
CA ASP A 55 -2.30 -13.58 -2.35
C ASP A 55 -1.01 -14.19 -1.80
N THR A 56 0.07 -14.19 -2.58
CA THR A 56 1.38 -14.69 -2.14
C THR A 56 1.90 -13.91 -0.93
N LEU A 57 1.76 -12.58 -0.94
CA LEU A 57 2.15 -11.73 0.19
C LEU A 57 1.29 -12.00 1.42
N LEU A 58 -0.03 -12.17 1.26
CA LEU A 58 -0.95 -12.48 2.36
C LEU A 58 -0.53 -13.76 3.10
N GLN A 59 -0.16 -14.81 2.36
CA GLN A 59 0.29 -16.08 2.95
C GLN A 59 1.63 -15.97 3.69
N ARG A 60 2.44 -14.95 3.36
CA ARG A 60 3.78 -14.72 3.92
C ARG A 60 3.81 -13.52 4.88
N ALA A 61 2.66 -12.89 5.14
CA ALA A 61 2.59 -11.63 5.88
C ALA A 61 3.01 -11.82 7.34
N ARG A 62 4.04 -11.09 7.76
CA ARG A 62 4.63 -11.17 9.12
C ARG A 62 3.94 -10.25 10.13
N GLY A 63 3.06 -9.37 9.67
CA GLY A 63 2.30 -8.47 10.51
C GLY A 63 1.59 -7.38 9.72
N VAL A 64 1.08 -6.37 10.43
CA VAL A 64 0.32 -5.24 9.87
C VAL A 64 1.03 -4.53 8.70
N PRO A 65 2.36 -4.31 8.70
CA PRO A 65 3.05 -3.70 7.56
C PRO A 65 2.89 -4.48 6.24
N ASP A 66 2.98 -5.80 6.28
CA ASP A 66 2.82 -6.65 5.11
C ASP A 66 1.34 -6.71 4.69
N LEU A 67 0.41 -6.77 5.65
CA LEU A 67 -1.03 -6.72 5.37
C LEU A 67 -1.46 -5.39 4.72
N ALA A 68 -0.88 -4.27 5.14
CA ALA A 68 -1.06 -2.98 4.47
C ALA A 68 -0.53 -3.03 3.02
N GLY A 69 0.54 -3.78 2.78
CA GLY A 69 1.07 -4.09 1.45
C GLY A 69 0.08 -4.86 0.58
N VAL A 70 -0.63 -5.84 1.15
CA VAL A 70 -1.70 -6.59 0.45
C VAL A 70 -2.77 -5.62 -0.04
N PHE A 71 -3.27 -4.72 0.80
CA PHE A 71 -4.26 -3.72 0.38
C PHE A 71 -3.74 -2.75 -0.68
N ALA A 72 -2.46 -2.41 -0.65
CA ALA A 72 -1.85 -1.56 -1.68
C ALA A 72 -1.78 -2.26 -3.04
N LEU A 73 -1.43 -3.55 -3.07
CA LEU A 73 -1.45 -4.37 -4.30
C LEU A 73 -2.87 -4.56 -4.83
N LEU A 74 -3.84 -4.84 -3.94
CA LEU A 74 -5.24 -4.93 -4.31
C LEU A 74 -5.73 -3.62 -4.93
N HIS A 75 -5.38 -2.47 -4.33
CA HIS A 75 -5.70 -1.15 -4.88
C HIS A 75 -5.10 -0.94 -6.27
N GLU A 76 -3.85 -1.35 -6.50
CA GLU A 76 -3.22 -1.32 -7.84
C GLU A 76 -3.95 -2.22 -8.86
N GLY A 77 -4.34 -3.44 -8.48
CA GLY A 77 -5.07 -4.33 -9.39
C GLY A 77 -6.48 -3.83 -9.73
N TYR A 78 -7.19 -3.34 -8.72
CA TYR A 78 -8.49 -2.68 -8.87
C TYR A 78 -8.41 -1.42 -9.76
N ALA A 79 -7.33 -0.64 -9.61
CA ALA A 79 -7.01 0.50 -10.44
C ALA A 79 -6.79 0.12 -11.91
N ALA A 80 -6.07 -0.96 -12.17
CA ALA A 80 -5.86 -1.44 -13.55
C ALA A 80 -7.18 -1.77 -14.25
N LEU A 81 -8.17 -2.32 -13.53
CA LEU A 81 -9.51 -2.59 -14.07
C LEU A 81 -10.36 -1.32 -14.25
N ASP A 82 -10.05 -0.23 -13.54
CA ASP A 82 -10.80 1.02 -13.57
C ASP A 82 -10.15 2.08 -14.47
N ARG A 83 -10.60 2.16 -15.72
CA ARG A 83 -10.05 3.13 -16.68
C ARG A 83 -10.46 4.59 -16.42
N SER A 84 -11.25 4.89 -15.38
CA SER A 84 -11.87 6.21 -15.26
C SER A 84 -10.92 7.33 -14.80
N THR A 85 -9.83 7.01 -14.10
CA THR A 85 -8.76 7.96 -13.72
C THR A 85 -7.48 7.21 -13.37
N ALA A 86 -6.30 7.84 -13.53
CA ALA A 86 -5.07 7.37 -12.89
C ALA A 86 -5.25 7.53 -11.36
N PRO A 87 -5.48 6.44 -10.61
CA PRO A 87 -5.92 6.59 -9.24
C PRO A 87 -4.73 6.99 -8.38
N LEU A 88 -4.99 7.89 -7.43
CA LEU A 88 -4.01 8.19 -6.40
C LEU A 88 -3.68 6.92 -5.61
N PRO A 89 -2.43 6.78 -5.11
CA PRO A 89 -2.04 5.66 -4.27
C PRO A 89 -2.82 5.70 -2.94
N LEU A 90 -2.65 4.66 -2.12
CA LEU A 90 -3.08 4.73 -0.72
C LEU A 90 -2.29 5.79 0.06
N CYS A 91 -2.77 6.14 1.25
CA CYS A 91 -2.09 7.10 2.12
C CYS A 91 -0.67 6.63 2.47
N PHE A 92 0.33 7.42 2.09
CA PHE A 92 1.74 7.17 2.35
C PHE A 92 2.04 6.96 3.83
N PHE A 93 1.43 7.75 4.73
CA PHE A 93 1.70 7.63 6.17
C PHE A 93 1.17 6.32 6.73
N HIS A 94 0.02 5.86 6.26
CA HIS A 94 -0.61 4.63 6.73
C HIS A 94 -1.59 4.11 5.67
N PRO A 95 -1.23 3.08 4.87
CA PRO A 95 -2.07 2.62 3.76
C PRO A 95 -3.48 2.21 4.17
N LEU A 96 -3.68 1.67 5.39
CA LEU A 96 -5.01 1.32 5.90
C LEU A 96 -5.93 2.54 6.16
N HIS A 97 -5.45 3.77 6.02
CA HIS A 97 -6.33 4.95 5.98
C HIS A 97 -7.11 5.06 4.66
N GLY A 98 -6.71 4.30 3.64
CA GLY A 98 -7.31 4.28 2.31
C GLY A 98 -6.68 5.25 1.32
N THR A 99 -7.36 5.43 0.19
CA THR A 99 -6.88 6.21 -0.96
C THR A 99 -6.54 7.64 -0.57
N ALA A 100 -5.39 8.12 -1.07
CA ALA A 100 -4.98 9.50 -0.93
C ALA A 100 -5.98 10.45 -1.60
N THR A 101 -6.06 11.66 -1.05
CA THR A 101 -6.91 12.72 -1.63
C THR A 101 -6.14 13.62 -2.60
N ARG A 102 -4.82 13.66 -2.46
CA ARG A 102 -3.87 14.32 -3.38
C ARG A 102 -2.44 13.93 -3.03
N ARG A 103 -1.51 14.20 -3.95
CA ARG A 103 -0.07 14.22 -3.63
C ARG A 103 0.30 15.53 -2.94
N ILE A 104 1.21 15.46 -1.96
CA ILE A 104 1.77 16.61 -1.26
C ILE A 104 3.30 16.51 -1.23
N PRO A 105 4.00 17.65 -1.24
CA PRO A 105 5.41 17.66 -0.88
C PRO A 105 5.59 17.28 0.58
N TRP A 106 6.51 16.37 0.87
CA TRP A 106 6.86 15.97 2.22
C TRP A 106 8.36 15.63 2.31
N ARG A 107 8.95 15.82 3.50
CA ARG A 107 10.32 15.43 3.81
C ARG A 107 10.35 14.77 5.20
N PRO A 108 11.10 13.67 5.39
CA PRO A 108 11.20 13.01 6.71
C PRO A 108 11.88 13.89 7.76
N SER A 109 12.88 14.67 7.35
CA SER A 109 13.67 15.57 8.19
C SER A 109 13.95 16.88 7.47
N GLU A 110 14.35 17.93 8.19
CA GLU A 110 14.59 19.26 7.61
C GLU A 110 15.64 19.25 6.48
N HIS A 111 16.69 18.43 6.66
CA HIS A 111 17.80 18.26 5.74
C HIS A 111 17.64 17.08 4.78
N GLY A 112 16.53 16.35 4.85
CA GLY A 112 16.27 15.20 4.00
C GLY A 112 15.69 15.58 2.64
N ASP A 113 15.72 14.61 1.73
CA ASP A 113 15.11 14.76 0.41
C ASP A 113 13.60 15.00 0.49
N ARG A 114 13.11 15.73 -0.52
CA ARG A 114 11.71 16.09 -0.65
C ARG A 114 11.02 15.14 -1.64
N PHE A 115 9.99 14.46 -1.16
CA PHE A 115 9.19 13.51 -1.94
C PHE A 115 7.79 14.06 -2.25
N GLN A 116 7.18 13.56 -3.32
CA GLN A 116 5.76 13.78 -3.62
C GLN A 116 4.96 12.55 -3.19
N VAL A 117 4.30 12.63 -2.04
CA VAL A 117 3.61 11.50 -1.42
C VAL A 117 2.09 11.68 -1.45
N GLY A 118 1.33 10.61 -1.69
CA GLY A 118 -0.12 10.61 -1.59
C GLY A 118 -0.55 10.62 -0.13
N ALA A 119 -1.41 11.56 0.27
CA ALA A 119 -1.91 11.63 1.64
C ALA A 119 -3.44 11.74 1.71
N CYS A 120 -4.02 11.07 2.72
CA CYS A 120 -5.44 11.20 3.04
C CYS A 120 -5.72 12.56 3.70
N ALA A 121 -7.00 12.96 3.74
CA ALA A 121 -7.40 14.25 4.30
C ALA A 121 -7.00 14.44 5.77
N SER A 122 -7.05 13.38 6.59
CA SER A 122 -6.68 13.44 8.00
C SER A 122 -5.18 13.68 8.19
N CYS A 123 -4.32 12.97 7.46
CA CYS A 123 -2.87 13.17 7.56
C CYS A 123 -2.46 14.55 7.01
N ILE A 124 -3.10 15.02 5.94
CA ILE A 124 -2.89 16.40 5.44
C ILE A 124 -3.29 17.42 6.51
N ARG A 125 -4.41 17.21 7.21
CA ARG A 125 -4.86 18.10 8.28
C ARG A 125 -3.86 18.08 9.45
N ALA A 126 -3.37 16.92 9.86
CA ALA A 126 -2.37 16.80 10.92
C ALA A 126 -1.13 17.65 10.61
N LEU A 127 -0.53 17.46 9.43
CA LEU A 127 0.64 18.22 8.97
C LEU A 127 0.39 19.72 8.96
N ARG A 128 -0.76 20.17 8.42
CA ARG A 128 -1.14 21.59 8.40
C ARG A 128 -1.26 22.19 9.80
N THR A 129 -1.69 21.39 10.77
CA THR A 129 -1.77 21.77 12.18
C THR A 129 -0.47 21.53 12.96
N ARG A 130 0.66 21.30 12.27
CA ARG A 130 1.97 20.98 12.87
C ARG A 130 1.92 19.79 13.85
N ARG A 131 1.05 18.82 13.59
CA ARG A 131 0.97 17.56 14.33
C ARG A 131 1.51 16.42 13.48
N SER A 132 2.11 15.44 14.13
CA SER A 132 2.54 14.21 13.48
C SER A 132 1.33 13.46 12.91
N PRO A 133 1.39 13.01 11.65
CA PRO A 133 0.41 12.07 11.11
C PRO A 133 0.43 10.76 11.87
N ASP A 134 -0.74 10.12 11.99
CA ASP A 134 -0.84 8.72 12.36
C ASP A 134 -0.14 7.88 11.27
N THR A 135 0.93 7.19 11.67
CA THR A 135 1.93 6.63 10.77
C THR A 135 2.10 5.14 11.09
N LEU A 136 2.09 4.32 10.03
CA LEU A 136 2.35 2.89 10.15
C LEU A 136 3.80 2.67 10.57
N THR A 137 3.99 1.87 11.61
CA THR A 137 5.31 1.49 12.10
C THR A 137 5.66 0.07 11.69
N ASP A 138 6.96 -0.17 11.51
CA ASP A 138 7.54 -1.48 11.27
C ASP A 138 8.72 -1.70 12.24
N GLN A 139 9.18 -2.93 12.37
CA GLN A 139 10.24 -3.29 13.31
C GLN A 139 11.62 -2.96 12.70
N ASP A 140 12.40 -2.14 13.39
CA ASP A 140 13.81 -1.99 13.09
C ASP A 140 14.60 -3.10 13.79
N GLN A 141 15.26 -3.95 13.01
CA GLN A 141 16.10 -5.03 13.53
C GLN A 141 17.35 -4.49 14.24
N ALA A 142 17.85 -3.31 13.85
CA ALA A 142 19.03 -2.71 14.46
C ALA A 142 18.71 -2.07 15.81
N SER A 143 17.62 -1.30 15.91
CA SER A 143 17.20 -0.66 17.16
C SER A 143 16.34 -1.56 18.06
N GLY A 144 15.78 -2.66 17.54
CA GLY A 144 14.93 -3.60 18.27
C GLY A 144 13.53 -3.08 18.62
N GLY A 145 13.01 -2.09 17.89
CA GLY A 145 11.72 -1.46 18.23
C GLY A 145 10.94 -0.90 17.04
N PRO A 146 9.68 -0.50 17.26
CA PRO A 146 8.84 0.03 16.20
C PRO A 146 9.29 1.44 15.79
N VAL A 147 9.52 1.63 14.50
CA VAL A 147 9.82 2.93 13.88
C VAL A 147 8.85 3.17 12.72
N PRO A 148 8.58 4.42 12.32
CA PRO A 148 7.89 4.70 11.06
C PRO A 148 8.52 3.90 9.91
N TYR A 149 7.72 3.18 9.13
CA TYR A 149 8.27 2.24 8.14
C TYR A 149 9.24 2.93 7.15
N PHE A 150 8.99 4.20 6.82
CA PHE A 150 9.81 5.00 5.91
C PHE A 150 11.13 5.49 6.52
N HIS A 151 11.41 5.20 7.80
CA HIS A 151 12.72 5.40 8.41
C HIS A 151 13.63 4.17 8.29
N LEU A 152 13.09 3.01 7.89
CA LEU A 152 13.92 1.84 7.61
C LEU A 152 14.75 2.07 6.33
N PRO A 153 15.95 1.48 6.23
CA PRO A 153 16.74 1.52 5.01
C PRO A 153 15.96 0.92 3.83
N PRO A 154 15.84 1.61 2.67
CA PRO A 154 15.06 1.11 1.53
C PRO A 154 15.59 -0.20 0.95
N GLU A 155 16.89 -0.48 1.08
CA GLU A 155 17.51 -1.76 0.73
C GLU A 155 17.03 -2.93 1.60
N HIS A 156 16.52 -2.66 2.81
CA HIS A 156 16.07 -3.67 3.76
C HIS A 156 14.55 -3.72 3.93
N SER A 157 13.81 -2.76 3.37
CA SER A 157 12.35 -2.72 3.42
C SER A 157 11.76 -2.27 2.09
N VAL A 158 11.06 -3.19 1.43
CA VAL A 158 10.29 -2.89 0.20
C VAL A 158 9.24 -1.81 0.46
N TRP A 159 8.69 -1.73 1.68
CA TRP A 159 7.73 -0.70 2.05
C TRP A 159 8.39 0.66 2.17
N ALA A 160 9.57 0.76 2.81
CA ALA A 160 10.34 2.00 2.85
C ALA A 160 10.74 2.46 1.44
N ALA A 161 11.19 1.55 0.58
CA ALA A 161 11.61 1.85 -0.79
C ALA A 161 10.47 2.34 -1.70
N THR A 162 9.25 1.85 -1.49
CA THR A 162 8.12 2.11 -2.41
C THR A 162 7.08 3.07 -1.85
N GLY A 163 7.05 3.28 -0.52
CA GLY A 163 5.97 3.99 0.16
C GLY A 163 4.60 3.37 -0.13
N TYR A 164 4.53 2.03 -0.23
CA TYR A 164 3.34 1.31 -0.66
C TYR A 164 2.80 1.76 -2.03
N GLY A 165 3.72 2.04 -2.95
CA GLY A 165 3.43 2.58 -4.29
C GLY A 165 3.38 4.10 -4.36
N SER A 166 3.35 4.82 -3.22
CA SER A 166 3.28 6.28 -3.23
C SER A 166 4.57 6.97 -3.70
N LEU A 167 5.73 6.33 -3.57
CA LEU A 167 7.00 6.87 -4.06
C LEU A 167 7.27 6.50 -5.52
N LEU A 168 6.41 5.66 -6.12
CA LEU A 168 6.54 5.24 -7.51
C LEU A 168 5.85 6.27 -8.44
N THR A 169 6.48 6.50 -9.59
CA THR A 169 5.98 7.40 -10.64
C THR A 169 5.54 6.61 -11.87
N ASP A 170 6.43 5.73 -12.36
CA ASP A 170 6.21 4.95 -13.60
C ASP A 170 6.37 3.43 -13.39
N ALA A 171 6.70 3.00 -12.17
CA ALA A 171 6.91 1.60 -11.83
C ALA A 171 5.71 1.02 -11.06
N SER A 172 5.38 -0.24 -11.33
CA SER A 172 4.33 -0.97 -10.60
C SER A 172 4.84 -1.44 -9.24
N LEU A 173 3.99 -1.29 -8.21
CA LEU A 173 4.25 -1.84 -6.89
C LEU A 173 4.37 -3.37 -6.96
N THR A 174 3.51 -4.02 -7.75
CA THR A 174 3.52 -5.47 -7.98
C THR A 174 4.92 -5.96 -8.35
N THR A 175 5.58 -5.31 -9.32
CA THR A 175 6.93 -5.71 -9.75
C THR A 175 7.97 -5.59 -8.62
N HIS A 176 7.91 -4.54 -7.80
CA HIS A 176 8.83 -4.38 -6.67
C HIS A 176 8.61 -5.45 -5.59
N VAL A 177 7.36 -5.76 -5.27
CA VAL A 177 7.03 -6.78 -4.27
C VAL A 177 7.41 -8.18 -4.77
N GLN A 178 7.19 -8.50 -6.05
CA GLN A 178 7.62 -9.78 -6.63
C GLN A 178 9.13 -10.00 -6.50
N ARG A 179 9.94 -8.97 -6.78
CA ARG A 179 11.40 -9.06 -6.58
C ARG A 179 11.77 -9.30 -5.12
N ALA A 180 11.07 -8.66 -4.19
CA ALA A 180 11.30 -8.84 -2.75
C ALA A 180 10.86 -10.22 -2.24
N LEU A 181 9.81 -10.81 -2.83
CA LEU A 181 9.28 -12.14 -2.48
C LEU A 181 10.02 -13.30 -3.15
N GLY A 182 10.72 -13.04 -4.25
CA GLY A 182 11.55 -14.01 -4.96
C GLY A 182 12.66 -14.59 -4.07
N PRO A 183 13.28 -15.71 -4.47
CA PRO A 183 14.43 -16.24 -3.76
C PRO A 183 15.52 -15.17 -3.69
N GLN A 184 15.97 -14.85 -2.47
CA GLN A 184 17.15 -14.02 -2.26
C GLN A 184 18.35 -14.79 -2.86
N PRO A 185 19.22 -14.13 -3.65
CA PRO A 185 20.38 -14.78 -4.25
C PRO A 185 21.35 -15.35 -3.20
#